data_AF-L1P4Z9-F1
#
_entry.id   AF-L1P4Z9-F1
#
_cell.length_a   1.000
_cell.length_b   1.000
_cell.length_c   1.000
_cell.angle_alpha   90.00
_cell.angle_beta   90.00
_cell.angle_gamma   90.00
#
_symmetry.space_group_name_H-M   'P 1'
#
loop_
_entity.id
_entity.type
_entity.pdbx_description
1 polymer ?
#
loop_
_entity_poly.entity_id
_entity_poly.type
_entity_poly.pdbx_seq_one_letter_code
_entity_poly.pdbx_strand_id
1 'polypeptide(L)'
;MVLNIQVVLLITIINSYYIMLDSQLILKKFTLLINSFGFKTAKRFWHKNMVSFIKRLDDIYYCYIIIDAYKNNPVEVFRINLWVGPICFPDDSLSSLSANIKLEISKANTMTDIFLEASEKKIRNLIETDVVNTLINFSKREIDSPSIKNHRYEVYTKYLLPFFLNTIRKADGNVFLLKNKNIREEIIKDLFNNLEGENKEYFDRFTLPTTIEYISDYCYLYTI
;
A
#
# COMPACT_ATOMS: atom_id res chain seq x y z
N MET A 1 27.08 -3.29 41.09
CA MET A 1 25.91 -4.16 40.87
C MET A 1 24.67 -3.43 40.31
N VAL A 2 24.77 -2.16 39.89
CA VAL A 2 23.63 -1.35 39.41
C VAL A 2 23.54 -1.30 37.87
N LEU A 3 24.65 -1.52 37.17
CA LEU A 3 24.72 -1.51 35.69
C LEU A 3 23.89 -2.63 35.02
N ASN A 4 23.76 -3.80 35.65
CA ASN A 4 23.07 -4.94 35.05
C ASN A 4 21.55 -4.77 35.02
N ILE A 5 20.95 -4.04 35.97
CA ILE A 5 19.49 -3.87 36.03
C ILE A 5 19.02 -2.89 34.96
N GLN A 6 19.77 -1.82 34.70
CA GLN A 6 19.43 -0.86 33.64
C GLN A 6 19.57 -1.46 32.24
N VAL A 7 20.59 -2.29 31.99
CA VAL A 7 20.76 -2.99 30.70
C VAL A 7 19.68 -4.05 30.49
N VAL A 8 19.29 -4.80 31.53
CA VAL A 8 18.18 -5.77 31.45
C VAL A 8 16.83 -5.07 31.26
N LEU A 9 16.58 -3.94 31.92
CA LEU A 9 15.37 -3.14 31.66
C LEU A 9 15.38 -2.57 30.25
N LEU A 10 16.52 -2.08 29.74
CA LEU A 10 16.62 -1.55 28.39
C LEU A 10 16.39 -2.65 27.34
N ILE A 11 16.96 -3.85 27.52
CA ILE A 11 16.74 -5.01 26.63
C ILE A 11 15.29 -5.49 26.71
N THR A 12 14.67 -5.47 27.90
CA THR A 12 13.26 -5.84 28.07
C THR A 12 12.31 -4.79 27.49
N ILE A 13 12.64 -3.50 27.59
CA ILE A 13 11.91 -2.38 26.96
C ILE A 13 12.07 -2.42 25.43
N ILE A 14 13.26 -2.78 24.93
CA ILE A 14 13.53 -2.94 23.50
C ILE A 14 12.81 -4.17 22.92
N ASN A 15 12.70 -5.26 23.69
CA ASN A 15 11.97 -6.48 23.29
C ASN A 15 10.45 -6.41 23.50
N SER A 16 9.92 -5.40 24.19
CA SER A 16 8.49 -5.36 24.57
C SER A 16 7.57 -4.62 23.61
N TYR A 17 8.03 -4.05 22.49
CA TYR A 17 7.16 -3.15 21.69
C TYR A 17 6.98 -3.43 20.21
N TYR A 18 7.61 -4.45 19.61
CA TYR A 18 7.42 -4.71 18.18
C TYR A 18 7.24 -6.20 17.87
N ILE A 19 6.06 -6.57 17.36
CA ILE A 19 5.84 -7.88 16.76
C ILE A 19 6.57 -7.88 15.42
N MET A 20 7.49 -8.83 15.22
CA MET A 20 8.24 -8.91 13.97
C MET A 20 7.65 -10.01 13.09
N LEU A 21 7.27 -9.67 11.87
CA LEU A 21 6.86 -10.64 10.86
C LEU A 21 8.09 -11.34 10.27
N ASP A 22 8.03 -12.67 10.18
CA ASP A 22 8.99 -13.44 9.38
C ASP A 22 8.67 -13.29 7.89
N SER A 23 9.25 -12.24 7.29
CA SER A 23 9.07 -11.94 5.86
C SER A 23 9.57 -13.06 4.94
N GLN A 24 10.57 -13.86 5.35
CA GLN A 24 11.10 -14.95 4.52
C GLN A 24 10.11 -16.11 4.47
N LEU A 25 9.54 -16.47 5.62
CA LEU A 25 8.49 -17.47 5.70
C LEU A 25 7.27 -17.04 4.89
N ILE A 26 6.82 -15.79 5.04
CA ILE A 26 5.68 -15.26 4.29
C ILE A 26 5.93 -15.33 2.79
N LEU A 27 7.11 -14.89 2.31
CA LEU A 27 7.48 -14.98 0.90
C LEU A 27 7.43 -16.41 0.38
N LYS A 28 7.97 -17.36 1.14
CA LYS A 28 7.93 -18.78 0.80
C LYS A 28 6.49 -19.27 0.66
N LYS A 29 5.61 -18.96 1.61
CA LYS A 29 4.21 -19.40 1.59
C LYS A 29 3.38 -18.73 0.49
N PHE A 30 3.71 -17.49 0.10
CA PHE A 30 2.99 -16.72 -0.91
C PHE A 30 3.61 -16.83 -2.31
N THR A 31 4.54 -17.78 -2.53
CA THR A 31 5.26 -17.96 -3.81
C THR A 31 4.32 -18.17 -4.99
N LEU A 32 3.20 -18.91 -4.81
CA LEU A 32 2.23 -19.13 -5.89
C LEU A 32 1.55 -17.83 -6.31
N LEU A 33 1.15 -16.97 -5.37
CA LEU A 33 0.60 -15.65 -5.70
C LEU A 33 1.58 -14.79 -6.48
N ILE A 34 2.88 -14.84 -6.14
CA ILE A 34 3.93 -14.12 -6.86
C ILE A 34 4.10 -14.68 -8.28
N ASN A 35 4.36 -15.98 -8.38
CA ASN A 35 4.81 -16.60 -9.63
C ASN A 35 3.66 -16.91 -10.60
N SER A 36 2.48 -17.25 -10.09
CA SER A 36 1.33 -17.69 -10.91
C SER A 36 0.26 -16.61 -11.05
N PHE A 37 0.13 -15.72 -10.06
CA PHE A 37 -0.88 -14.65 -10.09
C PHE A 37 -0.29 -13.27 -10.37
N GLY A 38 1.03 -13.13 -10.49
CA GLY A 38 1.69 -11.88 -10.89
C GLY A 38 1.75 -10.82 -9.78
N PHE A 39 1.60 -11.22 -8.52
CA PHE A 39 1.84 -10.31 -7.40
C PHE A 39 3.32 -10.00 -7.26
N LYS A 40 3.63 -8.79 -6.80
CA LYS A 40 4.98 -8.31 -6.55
C LYS A 40 5.07 -7.72 -5.14
N THR A 41 6.26 -7.74 -4.56
CA THR A 41 6.49 -7.21 -3.21
C THR A 41 6.68 -5.70 -3.26
N ALA A 42 5.89 -4.95 -2.48
CA ALA A 42 6.07 -3.51 -2.33
C ALA A 42 7.03 -3.19 -1.16
N LYS A 43 8.26 -3.72 -1.24
CA LYS A 43 9.25 -3.73 -0.13
C LYS A 43 9.52 -2.36 0.48
N ARG A 44 9.38 -1.27 -0.29
CA ARG A 44 9.58 0.09 0.21
C ARG A 44 8.60 0.46 1.34
N PHE A 45 7.42 -0.16 1.36
CA PHE A 45 6.39 0.06 2.38
C PHE A 45 6.38 -1.03 3.46
N TRP A 46 7.36 -1.94 3.47
CA TRP A 46 7.43 -2.94 4.51
C TRP A 46 7.95 -2.34 5.81
N HIS A 47 7.33 -2.76 6.91
CA HIS A 47 7.74 -2.42 8.27
C HIS A 47 7.96 -3.72 9.04
N LYS A 48 8.54 -3.62 10.25
CA LYS A 48 8.83 -4.81 11.07
C LYS A 48 7.61 -5.70 11.29
N ASN A 49 6.44 -5.09 11.36
CA ASN A 49 5.16 -5.75 11.63
C ASN A 49 4.21 -5.75 10.42
N MET A 50 4.65 -5.38 9.22
CA MET A 50 3.80 -5.33 8.04
C MET A 50 4.55 -5.69 6.77
N VAL A 51 4.01 -6.62 6.00
CA VAL A 51 4.45 -6.91 4.64
C VAL A 51 3.28 -6.82 3.67
N SER A 52 3.57 -6.33 2.47
CA SER A 52 2.57 -6.11 1.44
C SER A 52 2.98 -6.65 0.07
N PHE A 53 1.99 -7.22 -0.62
CA PHE A 53 2.06 -7.63 -2.01
C PHE A 53 1.06 -6.83 -2.82
N ILE A 54 1.43 -6.49 -4.04
CA ILE A 54 0.61 -5.70 -4.94
C ILE A 54 0.53 -6.36 -6.31
N LYS A 55 -0.61 -6.21 -6.97
CA LYS A 55 -0.82 -6.58 -8.36
C LYS A 55 -1.60 -5.46 -9.02
N ARG A 56 -1.06 -4.89 -10.10
CA ARG A 56 -1.82 -4.01 -10.97
C ARG A 56 -2.86 -4.85 -11.72
N LEU A 57 -4.11 -4.41 -11.69
CA LEU A 57 -5.23 -5.13 -12.31
C LEU A 57 -5.63 -4.45 -13.62
N ASP A 58 -5.98 -3.16 -13.55
CA ASP A 58 -6.47 -2.38 -14.68
C ASP A 58 -6.18 -0.90 -14.45
N ASP A 59 -5.55 -0.21 -15.40
CA ASP A 59 -5.15 1.19 -15.31
C ASP A 59 -4.57 1.60 -13.93
N ILE A 60 -5.32 2.35 -13.11
CA ILE A 60 -4.91 2.79 -11.77
C ILE A 60 -5.37 1.84 -10.65
N TYR A 61 -6.05 0.74 -10.96
CA TYR A 61 -6.64 -0.19 -9.99
C TYR A 61 -5.69 -1.35 -9.69
N TYR A 62 -5.61 -1.68 -8.40
CA TYR A 62 -4.68 -2.64 -7.84
C TYR A 62 -5.39 -3.59 -6.88
N CYS A 63 -4.83 -4.80 -6.78
CA CYS A 63 -5.07 -5.70 -5.67
C CYS A 63 -3.90 -5.61 -4.71
N TYR A 64 -4.18 -5.38 -3.44
CA TYR A 64 -3.20 -5.38 -2.37
C TYR A 64 -3.45 -6.55 -1.44
N ILE A 65 -2.41 -7.22 -1.00
CA ILE A 65 -2.46 -8.15 0.11
C ILE A 65 -1.57 -7.56 1.20
N ILE A 66 -2.16 -7.26 2.34
CA ILE A 66 -1.45 -6.71 3.50
C ILE A 66 -1.52 -7.73 4.62
N ILE A 67 -0.33 -8.13 5.06
CA ILE A 67 -0.15 -9.00 6.22
C ILE A 67 0.46 -8.11 7.29
N ASP A 68 -0.30 -7.89 8.36
CA ASP A 68 0.13 -7.06 9.48
C ASP A 68 0.02 -7.81 10.80
N ALA A 69 0.82 -7.36 11.77
CA ALA A 69 0.76 -7.80 13.14
C ALA A 69 0.63 -6.59 14.07
N TYR A 70 -0.28 -6.67 15.03
CA TYR A 70 -0.49 -5.63 16.03
C TYR A 70 -0.82 -6.24 17.39
N LYS A 71 -0.51 -5.50 18.46
CA LYS A 71 -0.87 -5.90 19.82
C LYS A 71 -2.29 -5.45 20.13
N ASN A 72 -3.15 -6.40 20.48
CA ASN A 72 -4.46 -6.14 21.05
C ASN A 72 -4.49 -6.67 22.49
N ASN A 73 -3.98 -5.83 23.39
CA ASN A 73 -3.77 -6.02 24.83
C ASN A 73 -4.42 -7.28 25.46
N PRO A 74 -3.67 -8.32 25.90
CA PRO A 74 -2.22 -8.58 25.75
C PRO A 74 -1.87 -9.46 24.53
N VAL A 75 -2.82 -9.69 23.62
CA VAL A 75 -2.70 -10.73 22.59
C VAL A 75 -2.10 -10.15 21.31
N GLU A 76 -1.10 -10.83 20.76
CA GLU A 76 -0.60 -10.55 19.42
C GLU A 76 -1.63 -11.02 18.39
N VAL A 77 -1.96 -10.16 17.44
CA VAL A 77 -2.92 -10.46 16.40
C VAL A 77 -2.23 -10.33 15.05
N PHE A 78 -2.25 -11.42 14.29
CA PHE A 78 -1.86 -11.47 12.89
C PHE A 78 -3.10 -11.37 12.03
N ARG A 79 -3.04 -10.52 11.02
CA ARG A 79 -4.16 -10.24 10.13
C ARG A 79 -3.67 -10.22 8.69
N ILE A 80 -4.45 -10.87 7.82
CA ILE A 80 -4.25 -10.82 6.38
C ILE A 80 -5.49 -10.19 5.78
N ASN A 81 -5.30 -9.08 5.08
CA ASN A 81 -6.35 -8.37 4.36
C ASN A 81 -6.03 -8.38 2.87
N LEU A 82 -7.07 -8.56 2.06
CA LEU A 82 -7.04 -8.25 0.65
C LEU A 82 -7.76 -6.94 0.42
N TRP A 83 -7.17 -6.05 -0.36
CA TRP A 83 -7.78 -4.80 -0.76
C TRP A 83 -7.85 -4.72 -2.28
N VAL A 84 -8.92 -4.15 -2.80
CA VAL A 84 -9.06 -3.82 -4.23
C VAL A 84 -9.48 -2.37 -4.34
N GLY A 85 -8.71 -1.58 -5.08
CA GLY A 85 -8.91 -0.14 -5.11
C GLY A 85 -7.99 0.58 -6.09
N PRO A 86 -8.19 1.89 -6.29
CA PRO A 86 -7.25 2.70 -7.06
C PRO A 86 -5.90 2.80 -6.34
N ILE A 87 -4.88 3.30 -7.05
CA ILE A 87 -3.51 3.38 -6.57
C ILE A 87 -3.43 4.17 -5.26
N CYS A 88 -2.97 3.51 -4.22
CA CYS A 88 -2.73 4.09 -2.90
C CYS A 88 -1.57 3.35 -2.20
N PHE A 89 -1.10 3.89 -1.08
CA PHE A 89 -0.05 3.23 -0.31
C PHE A 89 -0.58 1.92 0.29
N PRO A 90 0.20 0.82 0.22
CA PRO A 90 -0.25 -0.50 0.66
C PRO A 90 -0.13 -0.64 2.19
N ASP A 91 -0.83 0.23 2.91
CA ASP A 91 -0.87 0.34 4.36
C ASP A 91 -2.28 0.73 4.86
N ASP A 92 -2.40 1.17 6.11
CA ASP A 92 -3.68 1.58 6.70
C ASP A 92 -4.31 2.81 6.00
N SER A 93 -3.57 3.58 5.19
CA SER A 93 -4.13 4.70 4.43
C SER A 93 -5.16 4.26 3.39
N LEU A 94 -5.15 2.99 2.96
CA LEU A 94 -6.18 2.43 2.09
C LEU A 94 -7.59 2.65 2.66
N SER A 95 -7.76 2.51 3.97
CA SER A 95 -9.04 2.68 4.65
C SER A 95 -9.65 4.08 4.50
N SER A 96 -8.87 5.04 4.02
CA SER A 96 -9.25 6.44 3.99
C SER A 96 -10.03 6.86 2.74
N LEU A 97 -10.12 5.98 1.74
CA LEU A 97 -10.86 6.18 0.51
C LEU A 97 -11.87 5.03 0.36
N SER A 98 -13.17 5.33 0.26
CA SER A 98 -14.21 4.29 0.18
C SER A 98 -14.07 3.38 -1.04
N ALA A 99 -13.42 3.87 -2.09
CA ALA A 99 -13.10 3.09 -3.28
C ALA A 99 -12.06 1.97 -3.03
N ASN A 100 -11.32 2.01 -1.93
CA ASN A 100 -10.43 0.91 -1.52
C ASN A 100 -11.24 -0.10 -0.69
N ILE A 101 -11.70 -1.15 -1.34
CA ILE A 101 -12.57 -2.15 -0.73
C ILE A 101 -11.71 -3.18 0.03
N LYS A 102 -11.95 -3.31 1.33
CA LYS A 102 -11.28 -4.26 2.22
C LYS A 102 -12.04 -5.58 2.32
N LEU A 103 -11.32 -6.69 2.21
CA LEU A 103 -11.75 -8.01 2.65
C LEU A 103 -10.78 -8.54 3.71
N GLU A 104 -11.29 -8.84 4.91
CA GLU A 104 -10.51 -9.59 5.91
C GLU A 104 -10.45 -11.06 5.48
N ILE A 105 -9.24 -11.56 5.19
CA ILE A 105 -9.04 -12.94 4.73
C ILE A 105 -8.96 -13.90 5.91
N SER A 106 -8.13 -13.53 6.88
CA SER A 106 -7.87 -14.33 8.07
C SER A 106 -7.33 -13.45 9.20
N LYS A 107 -7.60 -13.90 10.43
CA LYS A 107 -7.09 -13.31 11.66
C LYS A 107 -6.74 -14.44 12.63
N ALA A 108 -5.59 -14.36 13.29
CA ALA A 108 -5.14 -15.36 14.24
C ALA A 108 -4.25 -14.75 15.32
N ASN A 109 -4.10 -15.44 16.45
CA ASN A 109 -3.21 -15.02 17.53
C ASN A 109 -1.79 -15.61 17.40
N THR A 110 -1.56 -16.41 16.36
CA THR A 110 -0.26 -17.04 16.06
C THR A 110 -0.12 -17.22 14.56
N MET A 111 1.01 -16.80 14.00
CA MET A 111 1.32 -16.99 12.58
C MET A 111 1.95 -18.37 12.36
N THR A 112 1.10 -19.36 12.09
CA THR A 112 1.54 -20.72 11.75
C THR A 112 1.61 -20.93 10.23
N ASP A 113 2.32 -21.96 9.79
CA ASP A 113 2.33 -22.39 8.39
C ASP A 113 0.92 -22.67 7.87
N ILE A 114 0.10 -23.35 8.67
CA ILE A 114 -1.31 -23.66 8.34
C ILE A 114 -2.12 -22.38 8.16
N PHE A 115 -1.92 -21.38 9.01
CA PHE A 115 -2.58 -20.07 8.89
C PHE A 115 -2.22 -19.38 7.57
N LEU A 116 -0.93 -19.34 7.22
CA LEU A 116 -0.46 -18.71 5.99
C LEU A 116 -0.95 -19.47 4.74
N GLU A 117 -0.87 -20.80 4.72
CA GLU A 117 -1.32 -21.64 3.60
C GLU A 117 -2.83 -21.55 3.39
N ALA A 118 -3.62 -21.61 4.47
CA ALA A 118 -5.07 -21.45 4.36
C ALA A 118 -5.46 -20.07 3.85
N SER A 119 -4.73 -19.02 4.25
CA SER A 119 -4.99 -17.65 3.81
C SER A 119 -4.58 -17.42 2.36
N GLU A 120 -3.43 -17.95 1.94
CA GLU A 120 -2.98 -17.95 0.55
C GLU A 120 -4.02 -18.63 -0.34
N LYS A 121 -4.49 -19.83 0.05
CA LYS A 121 -5.51 -20.58 -0.68
C LYS A 121 -6.83 -19.80 -0.80
N LYS A 122 -7.28 -19.15 0.28
CA LYS A 122 -8.47 -18.28 0.24
C LYS A 122 -8.30 -17.15 -0.77
N ILE A 123 -7.15 -16.47 -0.76
CA ILE A 123 -6.88 -15.37 -1.70
C ILE A 123 -6.88 -15.88 -3.14
N ARG A 124 -6.22 -17.01 -3.41
CA ARG A 124 -6.25 -17.62 -4.75
C ARG A 124 -7.67 -17.95 -5.19
N ASN A 125 -8.46 -18.58 -4.33
CA ASN A 125 -9.85 -18.88 -4.65
C ASN A 125 -10.62 -17.60 -5.03
N LEU A 126 -10.46 -16.49 -4.29
CA LEU A 126 -11.10 -15.21 -4.63
C LEU A 126 -10.69 -14.68 -6.02
N ILE A 127 -9.45 -14.90 -6.42
CA ILE A 127 -8.95 -14.50 -7.75
C ILE A 127 -9.50 -15.45 -8.82
N GLU A 128 -9.43 -16.76 -8.59
CA GLU A 128 -9.87 -17.81 -9.51
C GLU A 128 -11.39 -17.78 -9.75
N THR A 129 -12.18 -17.38 -8.75
CA THR A 129 -13.64 -17.25 -8.86
C THR A 129 -14.11 -15.84 -9.23
N ASP A 130 -13.23 -15.02 -9.80
CA ASP A 130 -13.55 -13.69 -10.37
C ASP A 130 -14.10 -12.64 -9.37
N VAL A 131 -13.95 -12.89 -8.06
CA VAL A 131 -14.41 -11.94 -7.03
C VAL A 131 -13.61 -10.65 -7.11
N VAL A 132 -12.31 -10.73 -7.38
CA VAL A 132 -11.44 -9.54 -7.50
C VAL A 132 -11.93 -8.59 -8.61
N ASN A 133 -12.32 -9.11 -9.78
CA ASN A 133 -12.85 -8.27 -10.87
C ASN A 133 -14.20 -7.65 -10.50
N THR A 134 -15.04 -8.37 -9.78
CA THR A 134 -16.29 -7.82 -9.22
C THR A 134 -16.00 -6.64 -8.29
N LEU A 135 -14.98 -6.75 -7.42
CA LEU A 135 -14.56 -5.66 -6.53
C LEU A 135 -14.00 -4.45 -7.29
N ILE A 136 -13.26 -4.65 -8.38
CA ILE A 136 -12.80 -3.53 -9.24
C ILE A 136 -14.00 -2.74 -9.76
N ASN A 137 -15.05 -3.42 -10.22
CA ASN A 137 -16.24 -2.74 -10.75
C ASN A 137 -16.95 -1.92 -9.68
N PHE A 138 -17.01 -2.40 -8.44
CA PHE A 138 -17.50 -1.61 -7.31
C PHE A 138 -16.58 -0.43 -6.99
N SER A 139 -15.26 -0.65 -6.98
CA SER A 139 -14.27 0.41 -6.72
C SER A 139 -14.36 1.55 -7.75
N LYS A 140 -14.50 1.21 -9.03
CA LYS A 140 -14.72 2.19 -10.11
C LYS A 140 -15.95 3.06 -9.85
N ARG A 141 -17.07 2.44 -9.48
CA ARG A 141 -18.29 3.18 -9.12
C ARG A 141 -18.10 4.08 -7.91
N GLU A 142 -17.35 3.64 -6.91
CA GLU A 142 -17.03 4.47 -5.73
C GLU A 142 -16.11 5.64 -6.08
N ILE A 143 -15.23 5.50 -7.09
CA ILE A 143 -14.45 6.63 -7.60
C ILE A 143 -15.33 7.63 -8.33
N ASP A 144 -16.31 7.19 -9.12
CA ASP A 144 -17.18 8.09 -9.86
C ASP A 144 -18.27 8.73 -8.98
N SER A 145 -18.79 7.97 -8.02
CA SER A 145 -19.88 8.35 -7.13
C SER A 145 -19.66 7.75 -5.74
N PRO A 146 -18.89 8.42 -4.87
CA PRO A 146 -18.49 7.87 -3.58
C PRO A 146 -19.68 7.73 -2.64
N SER A 147 -19.77 6.58 -1.98
CA SER A 147 -20.70 6.37 -0.86
C SER A 147 -20.40 7.30 0.32
N ILE A 148 -19.14 7.70 0.49
CA ILE A 148 -18.69 8.62 1.55
C ILE A 148 -17.94 9.79 0.91
N LYS A 149 -18.61 10.95 0.82
CA LYS A 149 -17.99 12.22 0.40
C LYS A 149 -17.23 12.83 1.58
N ASN A 150 -15.94 12.55 1.65
CA ASN A 150 -15.05 13.15 2.65
C ASN A 150 -13.94 13.97 1.98
N HIS A 151 -13.28 14.82 2.76
CA HIS A 151 -12.20 15.68 2.25
C HIS A 151 -11.04 14.87 1.62
N ARG A 152 -10.78 13.64 2.09
CA ARG A 152 -9.71 12.80 1.53
C ARG A 152 -10.05 12.30 0.13
N TYR A 153 -11.31 11.91 -0.11
CA TYR A 153 -11.78 11.58 -1.44
C TYR A 153 -11.60 12.77 -2.38
N GLU A 154 -12.04 13.97 -1.97
CA GLU A 154 -11.87 15.19 -2.78
C GLU A 154 -10.40 15.46 -3.09
N VAL A 155 -9.54 15.41 -2.06
CA VAL A 155 -8.10 15.61 -2.22
C VAL A 155 -7.48 14.62 -3.20
N TYR A 156 -7.85 13.34 -3.07
CA TYR A 156 -7.34 12.27 -3.90
C TYR A 156 -7.76 12.45 -5.36
N THR A 157 -9.05 12.62 -5.62
CA THR A 157 -9.60 12.66 -6.99
C THR A 157 -9.31 13.99 -7.69
N LYS A 158 -9.23 15.10 -6.96
CA LYS A 158 -9.04 16.44 -7.54
C LYS A 158 -7.57 16.81 -7.72
N TYR A 159 -6.69 16.39 -6.80
CA TYR A 159 -5.29 16.84 -6.79
C TYR A 159 -4.29 15.71 -7.00
N LEU A 160 -4.28 14.71 -6.10
CA LEU A 160 -3.19 13.72 -6.06
C LEU A 160 -3.20 12.78 -7.27
N LEU A 161 -4.35 12.17 -7.58
CA LEU A 161 -4.48 11.24 -8.70
C LEU A 161 -4.23 11.93 -10.05
N PRO A 162 -4.82 13.12 -10.35
CA PRO A 162 -4.51 13.84 -11.58
C PRO A 162 -3.04 14.23 -11.72
N PHE A 163 -2.39 14.68 -10.65
CA PHE A 163 -0.97 15.04 -10.69
C PHE A 163 -0.10 13.81 -11.00
N PHE A 164 -0.39 12.68 -10.36
CA PHE A 164 0.27 11.41 -10.64
C PHE A 164 0.07 10.99 -12.11
N LEU A 165 -1.16 11.01 -12.63
CA LEU A 165 -1.43 10.67 -14.02
C LEU A 165 -0.73 11.60 -15.02
N ASN A 166 -0.62 12.90 -14.70
CA ASN A 166 0.16 13.85 -15.49
C ASN A 166 1.66 13.51 -15.47
N THR A 167 2.17 13.02 -14.34
CA THR A 167 3.57 12.55 -14.20
C THR A 167 3.82 11.35 -15.11
N ILE A 168 2.91 10.38 -15.11
CA ILE A 168 2.96 9.22 -16.02
C ILE A 168 2.92 9.67 -17.48
N ARG A 169 2.02 10.61 -17.83
CA ARG A 169 1.89 11.13 -19.19
C ARG A 169 3.13 11.89 -19.66
N LYS A 170 3.73 12.71 -18.80
CA LYS A 170 4.97 13.44 -19.11
C LYS A 170 6.16 12.49 -19.33
N ALA A 171 6.14 11.32 -18.70
CA ALA A 171 7.09 10.24 -18.93
C ALA A 171 6.71 9.31 -20.10
N ASP A 172 5.62 9.57 -20.83
CA ASP A 172 5.06 8.69 -21.87
C ASP A 172 4.87 7.23 -21.38
N GLY A 173 4.48 7.07 -20.12
CA GLY A 173 4.36 5.75 -19.49
C GLY A 173 5.67 4.98 -19.31
N ASN A 174 6.83 5.58 -19.60
CA ASN A 174 8.13 4.92 -19.61
C ASN A 174 8.59 4.57 -18.18
N VAL A 175 8.49 3.28 -17.85
CA VAL A 175 8.88 2.71 -16.56
C VAL A 175 10.33 2.99 -16.20
N PHE A 176 11.25 3.04 -17.17
CA PHE A 176 12.67 3.31 -16.89
C PHE A 176 12.89 4.75 -16.41
N LEU A 177 12.21 5.73 -17.01
CA LEU A 177 12.27 7.13 -16.59
C LEU A 177 11.68 7.29 -15.18
N LEU A 178 10.53 6.66 -14.93
CA LEU A 178 9.85 6.71 -13.63
C LEU A 178 10.63 6.01 -12.51
N LYS A 179 11.42 4.97 -12.81
CA LYS A 179 12.32 4.32 -11.84
C LYS A 179 13.54 5.18 -11.51
N ASN A 180 14.04 5.97 -12.46
CA ASN A 180 15.18 6.87 -12.23
C ASN A 180 14.76 8.02 -11.31
N LYS A 181 15.34 8.08 -10.10
CA LYS A 181 15.00 9.09 -9.09
C LYS A 181 15.16 10.51 -9.61
N ASN A 182 16.29 10.83 -10.24
CA ASN A 182 16.60 12.20 -10.67
C ASN A 182 15.63 12.65 -11.77
N ILE A 183 15.44 11.80 -12.79
CA ILE A 183 14.53 12.10 -13.91
C ILE A 183 13.09 12.25 -13.41
N ARG A 184 12.62 11.31 -12.58
CA ARG A 184 11.27 11.38 -12.00
C ARG A 184 11.05 12.67 -11.21
N GLU A 185 12.01 13.05 -10.37
CA GLU A 185 11.93 14.28 -9.59
C GLU A 185 11.92 15.54 -10.48
N GLU A 186 12.69 15.57 -11.56
CA GLU A 186 12.67 16.66 -12.53
C GLU A 186 11.30 16.78 -13.22
N ILE A 187 10.70 15.66 -13.62
CA ILE A 187 9.34 15.63 -14.17
C ILE A 187 8.32 16.21 -13.16
N ILE A 188 8.39 15.77 -11.90
CA ILE A 188 7.48 16.27 -10.85
C ILE A 188 7.69 17.76 -10.61
N LYS A 189 8.93 18.23 -10.55
CA LYS A 189 9.27 19.66 -10.38
C LYS A 189 8.75 20.52 -11.53
N ASP A 190 8.92 20.07 -12.77
CA ASP A 190 8.38 20.75 -13.95
C ASP A 190 6.85 20.86 -13.86
N LEU A 191 6.15 19.77 -13.55
CA LEU A 191 4.69 19.79 -13.40
C LEU A 191 4.25 20.71 -12.26
N PHE A 192 4.95 20.69 -11.12
CA PHE A 192 4.65 21.54 -9.96
C PHE A 192 4.81 23.03 -10.29
N ASN A 193 5.89 23.40 -10.98
CA ASN A 193 6.17 24.79 -11.34
C ASN A 193 5.19 25.37 -12.36
N ASN A 194 4.57 24.51 -13.17
CA ASN A 194 3.58 24.88 -14.17
C ASN A 194 2.12 24.77 -13.67
N LEU A 195 1.91 24.59 -12.35
CA LEU A 195 0.56 24.59 -11.78
C LEU A 195 -0.03 26.00 -11.78
N GLU A 196 -1.34 26.09 -12.01
CA GLU A 196 -2.10 27.34 -12.00
C GLU A 196 -3.39 27.21 -11.20
N GLY A 197 -3.96 28.36 -10.82
CA GLY A 197 -5.25 28.45 -10.12
C GLY A 197 -5.32 27.64 -8.83
N GLU A 198 -6.46 26.99 -8.61
CA GLU A 198 -6.74 26.23 -7.38
C GLU A 198 -5.73 25.08 -7.15
N ASN A 199 -5.24 24.45 -8.21
CA ASN A 199 -4.22 23.40 -8.09
C ASN A 199 -2.93 23.97 -7.50
N LYS A 200 -2.49 25.15 -7.96
CA LYS A 200 -1.33 25.82 -7.41
C LYS A 200 -1.51 26.13 -5.92
N GLU A 201 -2.65 26.69 -5.53
CA GLU A 201 -2.94 27.01 -4.12
C GLU A 201 -2.96 25.76 -3.22
N TYR A 202 -3.46 24.62 -3.71
CA TYR A 202 -3.39 23.36 -2.99
C TYR A 202 -1.94 22.87 -2.83
N PHE A 203 -1.20 22.77 -3.94
CA PHE A 203 0.15 22.19 -3.94
C PHE A 203 1.19 23.11 -3.31
N ASP A 204 1.01 24.43 -3.30
CA ASP A 204 1.88 25.36 -2.55
C ASP A 204 1.74 25.11 -1.02
N ARG A 205 0.54 24.76 -0.53
CA ARG A 205 0.32 24.32 0.86
C ARG A 205 0.84 22.91 1.13
N PHE A 206 0.73 22.01 0.14
CA PHE A 206 1.28 20.66 0.23
C PHE A 206 2.81 20.65 0.19
N THR A 207 3.40 21.67 -0.45
CA THR A 207 4.81 21.90 -0.73
C THR A 207 5.43 20.97 -1.78
N LEU A 208 6.43 21.47 -2.49
CA LEU A 208 7.17 20.70 -3.48
C LEU A 208 7.86 19.45 -2.89
N PRO A 209 8.55 19.51 -1.73
CA PRO A 209 9.17 18.32 -1.14
C PRO A 209 8.17 17.19 -0.87
N THR A 210 7.02 17.50 -0.26
CA THR A 210 5.97 16.49 0.00
C THR A 210 5.37 15.96 -1.29
N THR A 211 5.18 16.82 -2.30
CA THR A 211 4.68 16.40 -3.62
C THR A 211 5.64 15.41 -4.27
N ILE A 212 6.94 15.69 -4.24
CA ILE A 212 7.97 14.79 -4.75
C ILE A 212 7.92 13.45 -4.05
N GLU A 213 7.80 13.43 -2.72
CA GLU A 213 7.74 12.20 -1.94
C GLU A 213 6.50 11.36 -2.30
N TYR A 214 5.30 11.94 -2.16
CA TYR A 214 4.04 11.25 -2.41
C TYR A 214 3.92 10.72 -3.84
N ILE A 215 4.22 11.56 -4.83
CA ILE A 215 4.10 11.18 -6.24
C ILE A 215 5.19 10.18 -6.63
N SER A 216 6.38 10.27 -6.03
CA SER A 216 7.42 9.24 -6.20
C SER A 216 6.98 7.87 -5.70
N ASP A 217 6.19 7.83 -4.64
CA ASP A 217 5.68 6.59 -4.06
C ASP A 217 4.62 5.95 -4.95
N TYR A 218 3.73 6.75 -5.53
CA TYR A 218 2.81 6.25 -6.57
C TYR A 218 3.56 5.81 -7.83
N CYS A 219 4.60 6.53 -8.27
CA CYS A 219 5.43 6.09 -9.39
C CYS A 219 6.16 4.77 -9.08
N TYR A 220 6.64 4.59 -7.85
CA TYR A 220 7.23 3.32 -7.43
C TYR A 220 6.21 2.18 -7.53
N LEU A 221 5.01 2.34 -6.97
CA LEU A 221 3.94 1.34 -7.08
C LEU A 221 3.53 1.05 -8.54
N TYR A 222 3.49 2.08 -9.38
CA TYR A 222 3.19 1.95 -10.80
C TYR A 222 4.23 1.13 -11.57
N THR A 223 5.49 1.27 -11.19
CA THR A 223 6.63 0.68 -11.90
C THR A 223 7.04 -0.70 -11.40
N ILE A 224 6.42 -1.17 -10.31
CA ILE A 224 6.64 -2.51 -9.76
C ILE A 224 6.10 -3.55 -10.71
#